data_AF-A0A6G4W7Y8-F1
#
_entry.id   AF-A0A6G4W7Y8-F1
#
_cell.length_a   1.000
_cell.length_b   1.000
_cell.length_c   1.000
_cell.angle_alpha   90.00
_cell.angle_beta   90.00
_cell.angle_gamma   90.00
#
_symmetry.space_group_name_H-M   'P 1'
#
loop_
_entity.id
_entity.type
_entity.pdbx_description
1 polymer ?
#
loop_
_entity_poly.entity_id
_entity_poly.type
_entity_poly.pdbx_seq_one_letter_code
_entity_poly.pdbx_strand_id
1 'polypeptide(L)'
;MSKKQPEWKEATRKALANLDEMSDVEDASISADALADPDNPPADDLLRRRGRPVSLSRKRAIKLRIDPDVIDRFRQSGPGWQSRMNDVLRKAVGL
;
A
#
# COMPACT_ATOMS: atom_id res chain seq x y z
N MET A 1 -29.44 3.29 28.15
CA MET A 1 -28.96 3.66 26.80
C MET A 1 -28.17 2.48 26.24
N SER A 2 -28.79 1.68 25.36
CA SER A 2 -28.18 0.45 24.83
C SER A 2 -27.05 0.81 23.86
N LYS A 3 -25.83 0.37 24.16
CA LYS A 3 -24.67 0.56 23.29
C LYS A 3 -24.87 -0.30 22.05
N LYS A 4 -25.25 0.33 20.93
CA LYS A 4 -25.28 -0.35 19.62
C LYS A 4 -23.94 -1.05 19.41
N GLN A 5 -23.98 -2.33 19.07
CA GLN A 5 -22.78 -3.10 18.76
C GLN A 5 -22.05 -2.43 17.58
N PRO A 6 -20.71 -2.37 17.59
CA PRO A 6 -19.95 -1.78 16.50
C PRO A 6 -20.08 -2.66 15.24
N GLU A 7 -20.31 -1.99 14.10
CA GLU A 7 -20.65 -2.56 12.78
C GLU A 7 -19.68 -3.67 12.31
N TRP A 8 -18.40 -3.59 12.67
CA TRP A 8 -17.41 -4.61 12.32
C TRP A 8 -17.69 -6.00 12.92
N LYS A 9 -18.33 -6.11 14.10
CA LYS A 9 -18.66 -7.42 14.70
C LYS A 9 -19.70 -8.17 13.88
N GLU A 10 -20.65 -7.42 13.31
CA GLU A 10 -21.66 -7.96 12.42
C GLU A 10 -21.05 -8.37 11.08
N ALA A 11 -20.12 -7.58 10.56
CA ALA A 11 -19.32 -7.94 9.39
C ALA A 11 -18.51 -9.24 9.62
N THR A 12 -17.85 -9.38 10.79
CA THR A 12 -17.10 -10.60 11.14
C THR A 12 -18.02 -11.82 11.21
N ARG A 13 -19.19 -11.70 11.84
CA ARG A 13 -20.19 -12.78 11.90
C ARG A 13 -20.63 -13.21 10.49
N LYS A 14 -20.91 -12.24 9.62
CA LYS A 14 -21.32 -12.50 8.24
C LYS A 14 -20.20 -13.18 7.44
N ALA A 15 -18.96 -12.74 7.61
CA ALA A 15 -17.80 -13.37 6.98
C ALA A 15 -17.58 -14.82 7.46
N LEU A 16 -17.75 -15.09 8.76
CA LEU A 16 -17.62 -16.44 9.31
C LEU A 16 -18.73 -17.37 8.81
N ALA A 17 -19.97 -16.89 8.72
CA ALA A 17 -21.08 -17.66 8.16
C ALA A 17 -20.85 -18.00 6.68
N ASN A 18 -20.42 -17.02 5.87
CA ASN A 18 -20.07 -17.27 4.47
C ASN A 18 -18.91 -18.26 4.30
N LEU A 19 -17.94 -18.25 5.22
CA LEU A 19 -16.80 -19.17 5.18
C LEU A 19 -17.23 -20.60 5.50
N ASP A 20 -18.19 -20.79 6.42
CA ASP A 20 -18.76 -22.10 6.77
C ASP A 20 -19.63 -22.67 5.64
N GLU A 21 -20.31 -21.81 4.89
CA GLU A 21 -21.08 -22.18 3.70
C GLU A 21 -20.21 -22.49 2.48
N MET A 22 -18.96 -22.03 2.44
CA MET A 22 -18.05 -22.23 1.32
C MET A 22 -17.57 -23.68 1.27
N SER A 23 -18.20 -24.49 0.42
CA SER A 23 -17.84 -25.89 0.26
C SER A 23 -16.60 -26.08 -0.61
N ASP A 24 -15.74 -27.04 -0.26
CA ASP A 24 -14.54 -27.38 -1.05
C ASP A 24 -14.88 -27.75 -2.51
N VAL A 25 -16.07 -28.32 -2.72
CA VAL A 25 -16.55 -28.72 -4.05
C VAL A 25 -16.89 -27.50 -4.90
N GLU A 26 -17.55 -26.50 -4.31
CA GLU A 26 -17.89 -25.26 -4.99
C GLU A 26 -16.62 -24.45 -5.30
N ASP A 27 -15.70 -24.34 -4.35
CA ASP A 27 -14.40 -23.67 -4.54
C ASP A 27 -13.58 -24.34 -5.66
N ALA A 28 -13.59 -25.67 -5.73
CA ALA A 28 -12.96 -26.43 -6.81
C ALA A 28 -13.63 -26.20 -8.17
N SER A 29 -14.96 -26.09 -8.22
CA SER A 29 -15.69 -25.79 -9.46
C SER A 29 -15.38 -24.39 -9.97
N ILE A 30 -15.42 -23.39 -9.09
CA ILE A 30 -15.08 -22.00 -9.42
C ILE A 30 -13.64 -21.91 -9.93
N SER A 31 -12.71 -22.63 -9.28
CA SER A 31 -11.31 -22.69 -9.69
C SER A 31 -11.12 -23.35 -11.05
N ALA A 32 -11.86 -24.43 -11.33
CA ALA A 32 -11.82 -25.12 -12.62
C ALA A 32 -12.34 -24.23 -13.76
N ASP A 33 -13.47 -23.54 -13.53
CA ASP A 33 -14.04 -22.60 -14.50
C ASP A 33 -13.08 -21.44 -14.79
N ALA A 34 -12.45 -20.88 -13.75
CA ALA A 34 -11.47 -19.80 -13.89
C ALA A 34 -10.22 -20.20 -14.67
N LEU A 35 -9.78 -21.47 -14.59
CA LEU A 35 -8.65 -22.01 -15.34
C LEU A 35 -9.00 -22.37 -16.78
N ALA A 36 -10.26 -22.72 -17.04
CA ALA A 36 -10.75 -23.07 -18.36
C ALA A 36 -11.04 -21.84 -19.24
N ASP A 37 -11.23 -20.66 -18.63
CA ASP A 37 -11.52 -19.40 -19.31
C ASP A 37 -10.30 -18.87 -20.11
N PRO A 38 -10.38 -18.80 -21.46
CA PRO A 38 -9.31 -18.25 -22.29
C PRO A 38 -9.01 -16.76 -22.05
N ASP A 39 -9.99 -15.99 -21.58
CA ASP A 39 -9.85 -14.55 -21.32
C ASP A 39 -9.29 -14.24 -19.91
N ASN A 40 -9.15 -15.27 -19.07
CA ASN A 40 -8.56 -15.18 -17.74
C ASN A 40 -7.30 -16.06 -17.61
N PRO A 41 -6.22 -15.77 -18.36
CA PRO A 41 -5.00 -16.56 -18.25
C PRO A 41 -4.40 -16.44 -16.83
N PRO A 42 -3.89 -17.54 -16.25
CA PRO A 42 -3.24 -17.48 -14.95
C PRO A 42 -2.11 -16.45 -14.96
N ALA A 43 -2.06 -15.60 -13.94
CA ALA A 43 -1.05 -14.54 -13.86
C ALA A 43 0.37 -15.14 -13.74
N ASP A 44 1.14 -15.00 -14.81
CA ASP A 44 2.56 -15.32 -14.85
C ASP A 44 3.41 -14.31 -14.07
N ASP A 45 4.70 -14.61 -13.92
CA ASP A 45 5.64 -13.76 -13.19
C ASP A 45 5.81 -12.37 -13.82
N LEU A 46 5.50 -12.21 -15.12
CA LEU A 46 5.60 -10.93 -15.83
C LEU A 46 4.38 -10.05 -15.53
N LEU A 47 3.19 -10.63 -15.47
CA LEU A 47 1.95 -9.96 -15.04
C LEU A 47 2.00 -9.55 -13.57
N ARG A 48 2.64 -10.34 -12.70
CA ARG A 48 2.86 -10.00 -11.27
C ARG A 48 3.80 -8.82 -11.06
N ARG A 49 4.71 -8.53 -11.99
CA ARG A 49 5.69 -7.44 -11.92
C ARG A 49 5.15 -6.07 -12.36
N ARG A 50 3.83 -5.88 -12.40
CA ARG A 50 3.24 -4.58 -12.72
C ARG A 50 3.56 -3.57 -11.60
N GLY A 51 4.38 -2.57 -11.91
CA GLY A 51 4.75 -1.46 -11.02
C GLY A 51 6.02 -0.74 -11.45
N ARG A 52 6.26 0.46 -10.93
CA ARG A 52 7.57 1.14 -11.09
C ARG A 52 8.64 0.21 -10.48
N PRO A 53 9.77 -0.04 -11.16
CA PRO A 53 10.87 -0.82 -10.60
C PRO A 53 11.21 -0.37 -9.18
N VAL A 54 11.35 -1.33 -8.26
CA VAL A 54 11.73 -1.04 -6.88
C VAL A 54 13.10 -0.36 -6.90
N SER A 55 13.15 0.91 -6.50
CA SER A 55 14.42 1.62 -6.40
C SER A 55 15.34 0.89 -5.42
N LEU A 56 16.55 0.55 -5.87
CA LEU A 56 17.57 -0.10 -5.05
C LEU A 56 17.99 0.79 -3.87
N SER A 57 17.91 2.12 -4.02
CA SER A 57 18.23 3.11 -3.00
C SER A 57 17.03 4.01 -2.72
N ARG A 58 16.15 3.57 -1.80
CA ARG A 58 15.00 4.38 -1.35
C ARG A 58 15.41 5.39 -0.27
N LYS A 59 14.80 6.58 -0.31
CA LYS A 59 14.90 7.56 0.78
C LYS A 59 14.29 6.94 2.05
N ARG A 60 14.95 7.13 3.20
CA ARG A 60 14.41 6.71 4.50
C ARG A 60 13.53 7.82 5.07
N ALA A 61 12.26 7.51 5.33
CA ALA A 61 11.36 8.41 6.06
C ALA A 61 11.68 8.32 7.55
N ILE A 62 12.07 9.43 8.17
CA ILE A 62 12.36 9.53 9.60
C ILE A 62 11.53 10.65 10.23
N LYS A 63 11.27 10.54 11.53
CA LYS A 63 10.70 11.63 12.32
C LYS A 63 11.84 12.50 12.84
N LEU A 64 12.03 13.67 12.25
CA LEU A 64 13.04 14.66 12.64
C LEU A 64 12.35 15.98 12.99
N ARG A 65 12.79 16.63 14.07
CA ARG A 65 12.40 18.01 14.38
C ARG A 65 13.42 18.95 13.75
N ILE A 66 12.94 19.93 13.00
CA ILE A 66 13.74 20.99 12.36
C ILE A 66 13.12 22.32 12.80
N ASP A 67 13.96 23.34 12.97
CA ASP A 67 13.49 24.68 13.32
C ASP A 67 12.49 25.21 12.29
N PRO A 68 11.43 25.91 12.73
CA PRO A 68 10.32 26.31 11.86
C PRO A 68 10.76 27.30 10.78
N ASP A 69 11.66 28.22 11.11
CA ASP A 69 12.21 29.21 10.18
C ASP A 69 12.95 28.54 9.01
N VAL A 70 13.75 27.50 9.27
CA VAL A 70 14.44 26.71 8.24
C VAL A 70 13.43 26.07 7.28
N ILE A 71 12.38 25.45 7.81
CA ILE A 71 11.32 24.83 7.00
C ILE A 71 10.61 25.88 6.15
N ASP A 72 10.29 27.04 6.71
CA ASP A 72 9.60 28.11 6.01
C ASP A 72 10.45 28.71 4.89
N ARG A 73 11.76 28.89 5.11
CA ARG A 73 12.69 29.31 4.06
C ARG A 73 12.74 28.32 2.91
N PHE A 74 12.76 27.02 3.18
CA PHE A 74 12.70 26.04 2.10
C PHE A 74 11.34 26.05 1.41
N ARG A 75 10.21 26.10 2.12
CA ARG A 75 8.88 26.15 1.51
C ARG A 75 8.68 27.33 0.57
N GLN A 76 9.24 28.49 0.90
CA GLN A 76 9.22 29.70 0.04
C GLN A 76 9.88 29.47 -1.33
N SER A 77 10.79 28.49 -1.45
CA SER A 77 11.37 28.12 -2.75
C SER A 77 10.38 27.44 -3.71
N GLY A 78 9.17 27.10 -3.23
CA GLY A 78 8.11 26.50 -4.04
C GLY A 78 8.19 24.97 -4.13
N PRO A 79 7.51 24.37 -5.13
CA PRO A 79 7.49 22.92 -5.33
C PRO A 79 8.90 22.32 -5.37
N GLY A 80 9.06 21.15 -4.73
CA GLY A 80 10.36 20.48 -4.65
C GLY A 80 11.27 20.96 -3.51
N TRP A 81 10.79 21.82 -2.61
CA TRP A 81 11.59 22.32 -1.47
C TRP A 81 12.22 21.22 -0.60
N GLN A 82 11.55 20.08 -0.41
CA GLN A 82 12.09 18.95 0.34
C GLN A 82 13.29 18.30 -0.37
N SER A 83 13.26 18.24 -1.71
CA SER A 83 14.39 17.74 -2.49
C SER A 83 15.59 18.69 -2.36
N ARG A 84 15.36 20.01 -2.47
CA ARG A 84 16.41 21.01 -2.23
C ARG A 84 17.00 20.92 -0.82
N MET A 85 16.16 20.74 0.20
CA MET A 85 16.60 20.54 1.58
C MET A 85 17.49 19.28 1.70
N ASN A 86 17.08 18.17 1.06
CA ASN A 86 17.88 16.95 1.03
C ASN A 86 19.24 17.18 0.34
N ASP A 87 19.31 17.94 -0.75
CA ASP A 87 20.57 18.21 -1.45
C ASP A 87 21.53 19.05 -0.59
N VAL A 88 21.01 19.99 0.21
CA VAL A 88 21.81 20.73 1.19
C VAL A 88 22.34 19.79 2.28
N LEU A 89 21.50 18.89 2.81
CA LEU A 89 21.93 17.92 3.81
C LEU A 89 23.03 16.99 3.28
N ARG A 90 22.92 16.55 2.01
CA ARG A 90 23.96 15.74 1.36
C ARG A 90 25.29 16.49 1.30
N LYS A 91 25.27 17.73 0.80
CA LYS A 91 26.46 18.58 0.74
C LYS A 91 27.10 18.79 2.11
N ALA A 92 26.29 19.02 3.15
CA ALA A 92 26.76 19.24 4.51
C ALA A 92 27.52 18.03 5.10
N VAL A 93 27.22 16.82 4.64
CA VAL A 93 27.91 15.59 5.06
C VAL A 93 28.90 15.06 4.02
N GLY A 94 29.16 15.81 2.95
CA GLY A 94 30.11 15.42 1.89
C GLY A 94 29.59 14.37 0.89
N LEU A 95 28.28 14.33 0.64
CA LEU A 95 27.60 13.42 -0.31
C LEU A 95 27.04 14.13 -1.55
#